data_AF-A0A6C0BIS7-F1
#
_entry.id   AF-A0A6C0BIS7-F1
#
_cell.length_a   1.000
_cell.length_b   1.000
_cell.length_c   1.000
_cell.angle_alpha   90.00
_cell.angle_beta   90.00
_cell.angle_gamma   90.00
#
_symmetry.space_group_name_H-M   'P 1'
#
loop_
_entity.id
_entity.type
_entity.pdbx_description
1 polymer ?
#
loop_
_entity_poly.entity_id
_entity_poly.type
_entity_poly.pdbx_seq_one_letter_code
_entity_poly.pdbx_strand_id
1 'polypeptide(L)'
;MFQKAAAAAIEGMTNGVDSERKRDAYVEFLSSLFAFVIVMIILGFFGKLLWNNVMVELFTIAKPAKSFWQIIGLMFLAALIRP
;
A
#
# COMPACT_ATOMS: atom_id res chain seq x y z
N MET A 1 25.40 -32.60 4.10
CA MET A 1 24.06 -31.97 4.20
C MET A 1 24.04 -30.60 3.53
N PHE A 2 24.95 -29.68 3.88
CA PHE A 2 25.06 -28.35 3.25
C PHE A 2 25.29 -28.34 1.72
N GLN A 3 26.11 -29.24 1.17
CA GLN A 3 26.34 -29.32 -0.28
C GLN A 3 25.06 -29.64 -1.08
N LYS A 4 24.16 -30.47 -0.54
CA LYS A 4 22.89 -30.80 -1.20
C LYS A 4 21.91 -29.63 -1.15
N ALA A 5 21.92 -28.86 -0.06
CA ALA A 5 21.14 -27.63 0.04
C ALA A 5 21.64 -26.53 -0.91
N ALA A 6 22.97 -26.39 -1.06
CA ALA A 6 23.58 -25.48 -2.01
C ALA A 6 23.28 -25.87 -3.47
N ALA A 7 23.35 -27.17 -3.80
CA ALA A 7 22.99 -27.67 -5.12
C ALA A 7 21.51 -27.43 -5.45
N ALA A 8 20.61 -27.70 -4.50
CA ALA A 8 19.17 -27.45 -4.67
C ALA A 8 18.84 -25.95 -4.81
N ALA A 9 19.56 -25.08 -4.10
CA ALA A 9 19.42 -23.62 -4.23
C ALA A 9 19.89 -23.13 -5.61
N ILE A 10 20.99 -23.68 -6.13
CA ILE A 10 21.48 -23.35 -7.48
C ILE A 10 20.51 -23.90 -8.54
N GLU A 11 20.00 -25.12 -8.40
CA GLU A 11 18.98 -25.67 -9.32
C GLU A 11 17.69 -24.83 -9.33
N GLY A 12 17.22 -24.36 -8.17
CA GLY A 12 16.06 -23.46 -8.08
C GLY A 12 16.29 -22.06 -8.69
N MET A 13 17.53 -21.61 -8.78
CA MET A 13 17.88 -20.37 -9.48
C MET A 13 18.09 -20.56 -10.99
N THR A 14 18.50 -21.75 -11.43
CA THR A 14 18.92 -22.01 -12.82
C THR A 14 17.83 -22.67 -13.67
N ASN A 15 16.82 -23.31 -13.05
CA ASN A 15 15.70 -23.91 -13.80
C ASN A 15 14.76 -22.83 -14.36
N GLY A 16 14.87 -22.57 -15.67
CA GLY A 16 14.05 -21.63 -16.43
C GLY A 16 12.55 -21.99 -16.53
N VAL A 17 12.14 -23.17 -16.03
CA VAL A 17 10.74 -23.62 -15.97
C VAL A 17 9.91 -22.79 -14.96
N ASP A 18 10.57 -22.15 -13.98
CA ASP A 18 9.94 -21.24 -13.01
C ASP A 18 9.74 -19.80 -13.54
N SER A 19 10.13 -19.51 -14.79
CA SER A 19 10.02 -18.18 -15.37
C SER A 19 8.57 -17.68 -15.41
N GLU A 20 7.62 -18.53 -15.80
CA GLU A 20 6.21 -18.14 -15.88
C GLU A 20 5.61 -17.93 -14.51
N ARG A 21 5.87 -18.83 -13.55
CA ARG A 21 5.38 -18.70 -12.19
C ARG A 21 5.95 -17.48 -11.47
N LYS A 22 7.24 -17.16 -11.67
CA LYS A 22 7.86 -15.94 -11.14
C LYS A 22 7.28 -14.68 -11.79
N ARG A 23 7.00 -14.71 -13.09
CA ARG A 23 6.34 -13.61 -13.80
C ARG A 23 4.93 -13.37 -13.27
N ASP A 24 4.15 -14.43 -13.09
CA ASP A 24 2.77 -14.31 -12.62
C ASP A 24 2.70 -13.76 -11.19
N ALA A 25 3.57 -14.27 -10.29
CA ALA A 25 3.69 -13.73 -8.94
C ALA A 25 4.14 -12.26 -8.92
N TYR A 26 5.04 -11.87 -9.83
CA TYR A 26 5.48 -10.48 -9.97
C TYR A 26 4.34 -9.58 -10.46
N VAL A 27 3.58 -10.02 -11.47
CA VAL A 27 2.42 -9.28 -11.98
C VAL A 27 1.37 -9.14 -10.89
N GLU A 28 1.05 -10.21 -10.15
CA GLU A 28 0.07 -10.16 -9.07
C GLU A 28 0.48 -9.19 -7.94
N PHE A 29 1.75 -9.26 -7.52
CA PHE A 29 2.29 -8.32 -6.53
C PHE A 29 2.22 -6.87 -7.04
N LEU A 30 2.63 -6.64 -8.29
CA LEU A 30 2.65 -5.31 -8.86
C LEU A 30 1.23 -4.75 -9.05
N SER A 31 0.27 -5.58 -9.49
CA SER A 31 -1.14 -5.23 -9.59
C SER A 31 -1.73 -4.86 -8.24
N SER A 32 -1.45 -5.63 -7.19
CA SER A 32 -1.95 -5.31 -5.84
C SER A 32 -1.31 -4.03 -5.28
N LEU A 33 -0.01 -3.81 -5.52
CA LEU A 33 0.67 -2.58 -5.14
C LEU A 33 0.07 -1.36 -5.86
N PHE A 34 -0.17 -1.45 -7.17
CA PHE A 34 -0.80 -0.36 -7.91
C PHE A 34 -2.23 -0.10 -7.46
N ALA A 35 -3.02 -1.15 -7.25
CA ALA A 35 -4.38 -1.01 -6.71
C ALA A 35 -4.36 -0.30 -5.35
N PHE A 36 -3.44 -0.68 -4.46
CA PHE A 36 -3.26 -0.02 -3.17
C PHE A 36 -2.91 1.46 -3.32
N VAL A 37 -1.94 1.81 -4.17
CA VAL A 37 -1.55 3.21 -4.42
C VAL A 37 -2.71 4.02 -4.98
N ILE A 38 -3.46 3.48 -5.95
CA ILE A 38 -4.62 4.15 -6.54
C ILE A 38 -5.69 4.41 -5.48
N VAL A 39 -6.02 3.41 -4.66
CA VAL A 39 -7.00 3.56 -3.57
C VAL A 39 -6.54 4.62 -2.57
N MET A 40 -5.27 4.62 -2.18
CA MET A 40 -4.71 5.63 -1.27
C MET A 40 -4.84 7.05 -1.82
N ILE A 41 -4.59 7.23 -3.11
CA ILE A 41 -4.75 8.54 -3.78
C ILE A 41 -6.22 8.96 -3.75
N ILE A 42 -7.13 8.08 -4.18
CA ILE A 42 -8.57 8.37 -4.20
C ILE A 42 -9.06 8.76 -2.80
N LEU A 43 -8.75 7.94 -1.78
CA LEU A 43 -9.15 8.21 -0.40
C LEU A 43 -8.53 9.50 0.15
N GLY A 44 -7.27 9.79 -0.16
CA GLY A 44 -6.63 11.04 0.25
C GLY A 44 -7.31 12.27 -0.35
N PHE A 45 -7.69 12.23 -1.63
CA PHE A 45 -8.38 13.34 -2.29
C PHE A 45 -9.82 13.51 -1.79
N PHE A 46 -10.62 12.45 -1.79
CA PHE A 46 -12.00 12.50 -1.29
C PHE A 46 -12.04 12.86 0.19
N GLY A 47 -11.13 12.29 0.99
CA GLY A 47 -11.01 12.62 2.40
C GLY A 47 -10.64 14.08 2.62
N LYS A 48 -9.78 14.69 1.80
CA LYS A 48 -9.48 16.14 1.88
C LYS A 48 -10.70 16.99 1.56
N LEU A 49 -11.45 16.63 0.52
CA LEU A 49 -12.66 17.33 0.12
C LEU A 49 -13.72 17.27 1.24
N LEU A 50 -13.99 16.08 1.78
CA LEU A 50 -14.95 15.90 2.87
C LEU A 50 -14.47 16.60 4.15
N TRP A 51 -13.18 16.52 4.47
CA TRP A 51 -12.64 17.18 5.65
C TRP A 51 -12.86 18.69 5.60
N ASN A 52 -12.48 19.33 4.49
CA ASN A 52 -12.55 20.77 4.38
C ASN A 52 -13.99 21.30 4.25
N ASN A 53 -14.89 20.55 3.60
CA ASN A 53 -16.27 20.99 3.41
C ASN A 53 -17.22 20.57 4.54
N VAL A 54 -16.90 19.52 5.30
CA VAL A 54 -17.81 18.98 6.33
C VAL A 54 -17.19 19.08 7.71
N MET A 55 -15.99 18.52 7.92
CA MET A 55 -15.40 18.49 9.27
C MET A 55 -15.03 19.88 9.78
N VAL A 56 -14.46 20.75 8.93
CA VAL A 56 -14.09 22.12 9.32
C VAL A 56 -15.32 22.98 9.60
N GLU A 57 -16.44 22.73 8.91
CA GLU A 57 -17.68 23.47 9.15
C GLU A 57 -18.41 23.00 10.42
N LEU A 58 -18.38 21.69 10.71
CA LEU A 58 -19.09 21.12 11.87
C LEU A 58 -18.29 21.23 13.17
N PHE A 59 -16.96 21.20 13.10
CA PHE A 59 -16.09 21.19 14.28
C PHE A 59 -15.19 22.42 14.31
N THR A 60 -15.40 23.30 15.28
CA THR A 60 -14.57 24.51 15.52
C THR A 60 -13.10 24.23 15.83
N ILE A 61 -12.76 22.99 16.18
CA ILE A 61 -11.38 22.56 16.49
C ILE A 61 -10.65 22.07 15.23
N ALA A 62 -11.39 21.65 14.19
CA ALA A 62 -10.81 21.07 12.98
C ALA A 62 -10.23 22.17 12.08
N LYS A 63 -8.92 22.07 11.80
CA LYS A 63 -8.23 22.98 10.85
C LYS A 63 -8.32 22.45 9.42
N PRO A 64 -8.37 23.35 8.41
CA PRO A 64 -8.40 22.93 7.01
C PRO A 64 -7.12 22.20 6.62
N ALA A 65 -7.29 21.06 5.95
CA ALA A 65 -6.22 20.26 5.41
C ALA A 65 -5.68 20.91 4.13
N LYS A 66 -4.40 21.29 4.15
CA LYS A 66 -3.69 21.91 3.01
C LYS A 66 -3.29 20.87 1.96
N SER A 67 -3.01 19.64 2.39
CA SER A 67 -2.54 18.55 1.53
C SER A 67 -3.29 17.24 1.78
N PHE A 68 -3.49 16.43 0.75
CA PHE A 68 -4.11 15.09 0.89
C PHE A 68 -3.25 14.16 1.76
N TRP A 69 -1.94 14.39 1.84
CA TRP A 69 -1.02 13.69 2.74
C TRP A 69 -1.40 13.87 4.22
N GLN A 70 -1.97 15.02 4.61
CA GLN A 70 -2.40 15.24 5.99
C GLN A 70 -3.58 14.34 6.35
N ILE A 71 -4.48 14.11 5.41
CA ILE A 71 -5.62 13.20 5.57
C ILE A 71 -5.14 11.76 5.67
N ILE A 72 -4.23 11.34 4.79
CA ILE A 72 -3.63 10.01 4.85
C ILE A 72 -2.92 9.80 6.21
N GLY A 73 -2.15 10.79 6.68
CA GLY A 73 -1.50 10.73 7.99
C GLY A 73 -2.48 10.60 9.15
N LEU A 74 -3.59 11.36 9.10
CA LEU A 74 -4.67 11.24 10.08
C LEU A 74 -5.35 9.87 10.03
N MET A 75 -5.53 9.28 8.86
CA MET A 75 -6.08 7.92 8.72
C MET A 75 -5.17 6.88 9.36
N PHE A 76 -3.85 6.95 9.13
CA PHE A 76 -2.89 6.06 9.77
C PHE A 76 -2.84 6.25 11.28
N LEU A 77 -2.87 7.49 11.75
CA LEU A 77 -2.93 7.79 13.18
C LEU A 77 -4.21 7.21 13.82
N ALA A 78 -5.36 7.39 13.17
CA ALA A 78 -6.63 6.82 13.64
C ALA A 78 -6.61 5.29 13.64
N ALA A 79 -6.00 4.66 12.62
CA ALA A 79 -5.82 3.22 12.55
C ALA A 79 -4.89 2.69 13.65
N LEU A 80 -3.85 3.44 14.03
CA LEU A 80 -2.94 3.07 15.11
C LEU A 80 -3.56 3.23 16.50
N ILE A 81 -4.45 4.21 16.68
CA ILE A 81 -5.17 4.42 17.93
C ILE A 81 -6.26 3.36 18.15
N ARG A 82 -6.80 2.80 17.05
CA ARG A 82 -7.77 1.71 17.12
C ARG A 82 -7.02 0.38 17.35
N PRO A 83 -7.24 -0.32 18.48
CA PRO A 83 -6.61 -1.61 18.75
C PRO A 83 -7.04 -2.70 17.75
#